data_AF-A0A842MRB4-F1
#
_entry.id   AF-A0A842MRB4-F1
#
_cell.length_a   1.000
_cell.length_b   1.000
_cell.length_c   1.000
_cell.angle_alpha   90.00
_cell.angle_beta   90.00
_cell.angle_gamma   90.00
#
_symmetry.space_group_name_H-M   'P 1'
#
loop_
_entity.id
_entity.type
_entity.pdbx_description
1 polymer ?
#
loop_
_entity_poly.entity_id
_entity_poly.type
_entity_poly.pdbx_seq_one_letter_code
_entity_poly.pdbx_strand_id
1 'polypeptide(L)' 'MEPDGARWGFSRVKNEGDKKALLSVLKTMSQATPRLTWIMYDESNGGHELVLKGGSSVGSG' A
#
# COMPACT_ATOMS: atom_id res chain seq x y z
N MET A 1 -9.98 11.82 -13.23
CA MET A 1 -8.59 12.31 -13.16
C MET A 1 -7.83 11.23 -12.42
N GLU A 2 -7.05 10.42 -13.12
CA GLU A 2 -6.18 9.44 -12.45
C GLU A 2 -5.06 10.21 -11.74
N PRO A 3 -4.63 9.79 -10.53
CA PRO A 3 -3.54 10.44 -9.84
C PRO A 3 -2.26 10.32 -10.68
N ASP A 4 -1.61 11.46 -10.95
CA ASP A 4 -0.39 11.54 -11.75
C ASP A 4 0.65 10.51 -11.27
N GLY A 5 0.91 9.49 -12.10
CA GLY A 5 1.88 8.44 -11.82
C GLY A 5 1.30 7.08 -11.44
N ALA A 6 -0.03 6.93 -11.40
CA ALA A 6 -0.65 5.61 -11.37
C ALA A 6 -0.51 4.95 -12.75
N ARG A 7 0.20 3.82 -12.81
CA ARG A 7 0.20 2.93 -13.98
C ARG A 7 -0.15 1.53 -13.50
N TRP A 8 -1.22 0.95 -14.04
CA TRP A 8 -1.41 -0.51 -14.07
C TRP A 8 -1.39 -1.19 -12.68
N GLY A 9 -1.97 -0.54 -11.66
CA GLY A 9 -1.98 -1.06 -10.28
C GLY A 9 -0.78 -0.67 -9.42
N PHE A 10 0.17 0.10 -9.98
CA PHE A 10 1.33 0.63 -9.26
C PHE A 10 1.12 2.11 -8.92
N SER A 11 1.51 2.49 -7.71
CA SER A 11 1.57 3.89 -7.26
C SER A 11 3.02 4.30 -7.08
N ARG A 12 3.46 5.31 -7.85
CA ARG A 12 4.84 5.81 -7.75
C ARG A 12 4.99 6.74 -6.54
N VAL A 13 5.86 6.34 -5.62
CA VAL A 13 6.22 7.11 -4.43
C VAL A 13 7.52 7.87 -4.70
N LYS A 14 7.54 9.20 -4.53
CA LYS A 14 8.75 10.02 -4.80
C LYS A 14 9.57 10.30 -3.55
N ASN A 15 8.94 10.25 -2.37
CA ASN A 15 9.57 10.53 -1.09
C ASN A 15 8.86 9.78 0.05
N GLU A 16 9.45 9.80 1.24
CA GLU A 16 8.89 9.14 2.44
C GLU A 16 7.54 9.71 2.90
N GLY A 17 7.26 10.98 2.62
CA GLY A 17 5.95 11.60 2.90
C GLY A 17 4.84 11.00 2.06
N ASP A 18 5.06 10.88 0.75
CA ASP A 18 4.15 10.23 -0.19
C ASP A 18 3.89 8.77 0.23
N LYS A 19 4.95 8.07 0.67
CA LYS A 19 4.86 6.68 1.16
C LYS A 19 3.89 6.57 2.34
N LYS A 20 4.09 7.43 3.35
CA LYS A 20 3.25 7.44 4.56
C LYS A 20 1.80 7.79 4.24
N ALA A 21 1.57 8.75 3.34
CA ALA A 21 0.23 9.13 2.92
C ALA A 21 -0.49 7.98 2.22
N LEU A 22 0.18 7.31 1.27
CA LEU A 22 -0.36 6.15 0.56
C LEU A 22 -0.69 4.99 1.51
N LEU A 23 0.22 4.64 2.41
CA LEU A 23 0.00 3.59 3.41
C LEU A 23 -1.17 3.90 4.34
N SER A 24 -1.35 5.17 4.71
CA SER A 24 -2.50 5.60 5.52
C SER A 24 -3.82 5.34 4.80
N VAL A 25 -3.91 5.72 3.51
CA VAL A 25 -5.11 5.48 2.68
C VAL A 25 -5.38 3.97 2.56
N LEU A 26 -4.36 3.17 2.26
CA LEU A 26 -4.51 1.71 2.11
C LEU A 26 -4.94 1.04 3.42
N LYS A 27 -4.45 1.54 4.55
CA LYS A 27 -4.92 1.10 5.88
C LYS A 27 -6.41 1.39 6.07
N THR A 28 -6.87 2.60 5.76
CA THR A 28 -8.30 2.96 5.84
C THR A 28 -9.16 2.10 4.90
N MET A 29 -8.70 1.85 3.68
CA MET A 29 -9.41 0.96 2.74
C MET A 29 -9.49 -0.48 3.26
N SER A 30 -8.40 -0.99 3.84
CA SER A 30 -8.37 -2.31 4.46
C SER A 30 -9.34 -2.42 5.66
N GLN A 31 -9.46 -1.36 6.47
CA GLN A 31 -10.45 -1.30 7.55
C GLN A 31 -11.89 -1.32 7.04
N ALA A 32 -12.18 -0.60 5.96
CA ALA A 32 -13.50 -0.60 5.33
C ALA A 32 -13.86 -1.94 4.65
N THR A 33 -12.85 -2.77 4.36
CA THR A 33 -13.00 -4.06 3.69
C THR A 33 -12.36 -5.22 4.48
N PRO A 34 -12.81 -5.48 5.72
CA PRO A 34 -12.08 -6.32 6.68
C PRO A 34 -11.98 -7.80 6.28
N ARG A 35 -12.79 -8.25 5.32
CA ARG A 35 -12.75 -9.62 4.77
C ARG A 35 -11.72 -9.79 3.66
N LEU A 36 -11.18 -8.70 3.11
CA LEU A 36 -10.17 -8.73 2.06
C LEU A 36 -8.77 -8.75 2.67
N THR A 37 -7.86 -9.44 1.96
CA THR A 37 -6.42 -9.39 2.23
C THR A 37 -5.79 -8.54 1.14
N TRP A 38 -5.01 -7.54 1.56
CA TRP A 38 -4.35 -6.60 0.66
C TRP A 38 -2.85 -6.91 0.68
N ILE A 39 -2.29 -7.23 -0.49
CA ILE A 39 -0.87 -7.54 -0.66
C ILE A 39 -0.27 -6.40 -1.48
N MET A 40 0.78 -5.78 -0.96
CA MET A 40 1.50 -4.70 -1.63
C MET A 40 2.97 -5.05 -1.68
N TYR A 41 3.57 -4.81 -2.84
CA TYR A 41 5.00 -4.97 -3.03
C TYR A 41 5.64 -3.59 -3.09
N ASP A 42 6.52 -3.31 -2.13
CA ASP A 42 7.41 -2.16 -2.21
C ASP A 42 8.66 -2.60 -2.97
N GLU A 43 8.75 -2.20 -4.24
CA GLU A 43 9.88 -2.52 -5.10
C GLU A 43 11.15 -1.70 -4.79
N SER A 44 11.12 -0.82 -3.78
CA SER A 44 12.32 -0.11 -3.32
C SER A 44 13.23 -1.00 -2.45
N ASN A 45 14.53 -0.65 -2.38
CA ASN A 45 15.52 -1.20 -1.44
C ASN A 45 15.51 -2.73 -1.25
N GLY A 46 15.39 -3.50 -2.33
CA GLY A 46 15.51 -4.97 -2.29
C GLY A 46 14.19 -5.73 -2.29
N GLY A 47 13.05 -5.04 -2.36
CA GLY A 47 11.73 -5.68 -2.42
C GLY A 47 11.25 -6.07 -1.03
N HIS A 48 10.12 -5.52 -0.60
CA HIS A 48 9.48 -5.88 0.67
C HIS A 48 7.98 -6.09 0.44
N GLU A 49 7.45 -7.20 0.95
CA GLU A 49 6.02 -7.48 0.90
C GLU A 49 5.32 -6.94 2.16
N LEU A 50 4.27 -6.14 1.98
CA LEU A 50 3.40 -5.69 3.05
C LEU A 50 2.02 -6.32 2.91
N VAL A 51 1.58 -7.03 3.95
CA VAL A 51 0.25 -7.67 3.98
C VAL A 51 -0.65 -6.97 4.99
N LEU A 52 -1.78 -6.44 4.53
CA LEU A 52 -2.81 -5.81 5.37
C LEU A 52 -4.11 -6.63 5.40
N LYS A 53 -4.67 -6.78 6.61
CA LYS A 53 -6.00 -7.36 6.84
C LYS A 53 -6.74 -6.58 7.92
N GLY A 54 -7.93 -6.06 7.59
CA GLY A 54 -8.73 -5.25 8.51
C GLY A 54 -8.01 -4.01 9.05
N GLY A 55 -7.06 -3.46 8.29
CA GLY A 55 -6.23 -2.32 8.72
C GLY A 55 -4.99 -2.65 9.54
N SER A 56 -4.74 -3.92 9.84
CA SER A 56 -3.54 -4.34 10.56
C SER A 56 -2.52 -4.97 9.63
N SER A 57 -1.24 -4.68 9.84
CA SER A 57 -0.17 -5.44 9.23
C SER A 57 -0.13 -6.82 9.88
N VAL A 58 -0.19 -7.87 9.05
CA VAL A 58 -0.22 -9.26 9.51
C VAL A 58 1.02 -10.05 9.08
N GLY A 59 1.97 -9.39 8.40
CA GLY A 59 3.24 -9.98 7.99
C GLY A 59 4.11 -9.00 7.19
N SER A 60 5.40 -9.29 7.17
CA SER A 60 6.42 -8.67 6.33
C SER A 60 7.31 -9.79 5.80
N GLY A 61 7.29 -10.01 4.49
CA GLY A 61 8.15 -10.98 3.79
C GLY A 61 9.41 -10.30 3.27
#